data_AF-A0A2M9K6G0-F1
#
_entry.id   AF-A0A2M9K6G0-F1
#
_cell.length_a   1.000
_cell.length_b   1.000
_cell.length_c   1.000
_cell.angle_alpha   90.00
_cell.angle_beta   90.00
_cell.angle_gamma   90.00
#
_symmetry.space_group_name_H-M   'P 1'
#
loop_
_entity.id
_entity.type
_entity.pdbx_description
1 polymer ?
#
loop_
_entity_poly.entity_id
_entity_poly.type
_entity_poly.pdbx_seq_one_letter_code
_entity_poly.pdbx_strand_id
1 'polypeptide(L)'
;MLERKPRKDRTEVTFVLPADTPPGPVSVVGDFNDWQPGAHPLMPRRDGTRAVTLALPGGVEHSFRYLAAGDYWFNEESADGHDGINSRLRT
;
A
#
# COMPACT_ATOMS: atom_id res chain seq x y z
N MET A 1 7.70 -1.72 -1.75
CA MET A 1 7.72 -3.19 -2.00
C MET A 1 6.37 -3.77 -1.65
N LEU A 2 5.88 -4.70 -2.46
CA LEU A 2 4.64 -5.42 -2.22
C LEU A 2 4.91 -6.91 -1.98
N GLU A 3 4.40 -7.44 -0.87
CA GLU A 3 4.36 -8.88 -0.61
C GLU A 3 2.93 -9.37 -0.78
N ARG A 4 2.74 -10.51 -1.45
CA ARG A 4 1.41 -11.06 -1.71
C ARG A 4 1.32 -12.51 -1.28
N LYS A 5 0.23 -12.86 -0.61
CA LYS A 5 -0.06 -14.22 -0.20
C LYS A 5 -1.50 -14.59 -0.57
N PRO A 6 -1.72 -15.36 -1.64
CA PRO A 6 -3.05 -15.78 -2.02
C PRO A 6 -3.65 -16.72 -0.97
N ARG A 7 -4.94 -16.52 -0.68
CA ARG A 7 -5.80 -17.35 0.16
C ARG A 7 -6.97 -17.86 -0.67
N LYS A 8 -7.85 -18.67 -0.08
CA LYS A 8 -8.97 -19.31 -0.81
C LYS A 8 -9.93 -18.30 -1.43
N ASP A 9 -10.15 -17.17 -0.77
CA ASP A 9 -11.18 -16.16 -1.09
C ASP A 9 -10.64 -14.73 -1.17
N ARG A 10 -9.34 -14.53 -0.91
CA ARG A 10 -8.70 -13.21 -0.79
C ARG A 10 -7.20 -13.31 -1.01
N THR A 11 -6.55 -12.17 -1.21
CA THR A 11 -5.09 -12.05 -1.23
C THR A 11 -4.67 -11.14 -0.08
N GLU A 12 -3.80 -11.65 0.79
CA GLU A 12 -3.14 -10.82 1.79
C GLU A 12 -2.02 -10.05 1.10
N VAL A 13 -2.16 -8.72 1.06
CA VAL A 13 -1.16 -7.82 0.48
C VAL A 13 -0.51 -7.04 1.60
N THR A 14 0.81 -7.16 1.71
CA THR A 14 1.61 -6.34 2.60
C THR A 14 2.28 -5.24 1.81
N PHE A 15 1.99 -4.00 2.17
CA PHE A 15 2.67 -2.81 1.68
C PHE A 15 3.86 -2.53 2.58
N VAL A 16 5.08 -2.53 2.04
CA VAL A 16 6.32 -2.38 2.79
C VAL A 16 7.15 -1.22 2.26
N LEU A 17 7.57 -0.34 3.17
CA LEU A 17 8.47 0.78 2.91
C LEU A 17 9.63 0.78 3.92
N PRO A 18 10.77 1.42 3.61
CA PRO A 18 11.75 1.75 4.63
C PRO A 18 11.11 2.56 5.77
N ALA A 19 11.53 2.34 7.01
CA ALA A 19 10.92 2.96 8.18
C ALA A 19 10.92 4.50 8.11
N ASP A 20 12.02 5.07 7.63
CA ASP A 20 12.28 6.52 7.68
C ASP A 20 12.27 7.19 6.28
N THR A 21 11.86 6.47 5.24
CA THR A 21 11.80 7.00 3.86
C THR A 21 10.44 6.76 3.22
N PRO A 22 9.65 7.81 2.91
CA PRO A 22 9.80 9.20 3.39
C PRO A 22 9.64 9.33 4.92
N PRO A 23 10.18 10.39 5.55
CA PRO A 23 10.07 10.58 6.99
C PRO A 23 8.63 10.84 7.45
N GLY A 24 8.34 10.50 8.70
CA GLY A 24 7.02 10.68 9.31
C GLY A 24 6.02 9.57 8.94
N PRO A 25 4.75 9.69 9.38
CA PRO A 25 3.73 8.68 9.09
C PRO A 25 3.44 8.58 7.59
N VAL A 26 3.19 7.35 7.14
CA VAL A 26 2.71 7.06 5.79
C VAL A 26 1.48 6.17 5.88
N SER A 27 0.48 6.44 5.04
CA SER A 27 -0.68 5.59 4.84
C SER A 27 -0.77 5.11 3.40
N VAL A 28 -1.28 3.90 3.21
CA VAL A 28 -1.71 3.43 1.90
C VAL A 28 -3.18 3.83 1.70
N VAL A 29 -3.49 4.37 0.52
CA VAL A 29 -4.79 4.94 0.18
C VAL A 29 -5.18 4.45 -1.20
N GLY A 30 -6.39 3.91 -1.36
CA GLY A 30 -6.84 3.34 -2.63
C GLY A 30 -8.34 3.09 -2.67
N ASP A 31 -8.80 2.44 -3.73
CA ASP A 31 -10.24 2.13 -3.88
C ASP A 31 -10.79 1.26 -2.74
N PHE A 32 -9.99 0.35 -2.18
CA PHE A 32 -10.36 -0.53 -1.08
C PHE A 32 -10.63 0.19 0.25
N ASN A 33 -10.29 1.47 0.37
CA ASN A 33 -10.63 2.30 1.53
C ASN A 33 -11.26 3.64 1.14
N ASP A 34 -11.95 3.70 0.00
CA ASP A 34 -12.62 4.90 -0.52
C ASP A 34 -11.70 6.13 -0.62
N TRP A 35 -10.41 5.88 -0.88
CA TRP A 35 -9.38 6.91 -0.90
C TRP A 35 -9.26 7.71 0.41
N GLN A 36 -9.56 7.09 1.56
CA GLN A 36 -9.49 7.73 2.87
C GLN A 36 -8.05 7.72 3.47
N PRO A 37 -7.39 8.88 3.63
CA PRO A 37 -6.12 8.99 4.35
C PRO A 37 -6.19 8.44 5.77
N GLY A 38 -5.11 7.79 6.23
CA GLY A 38 -4.98 7.37 7.62
C GLY A 38 -5.82 6.15 8.04
N ALA A 39 -6.67 5.61 7.17
CA ALA A 39 -7.39 4.35 7.46
C ALA A 39 -6.43 3.15 7.54
N HIS A 40 -5.35 3.17 6.75
CA HIS A 40 -4.34 2.11 6.71
C HIS A 40 -2.91 2.68 6.84
N PRO A 41 -2.51 3.11 8.05
CA PRO A 41 -1.17 3.62 8.30
C PRO A 41 -0.15 2.48 8.36
N LEU A 42 1.04 2.70 7.80
CA LEU A 42 2.15 1.75 7.86
C LEU A 42 2.81 1.83 9.24
N MET A 43 2.89 0.69 9.92
CA MET A 43 3.45 0.58 11.26
C MET A 43 4.93 0.14 11.22
N PRO A 44 5.81 0.71 12.06
CA PRO A 44 7.20 0.28 12.16
C PRO A 44 7.34 -1.21 12.49
N ARG A 45 8.30 -1.86 11.86
CA ARG A 45 8.74 -3.24 12.12
C ARG A 45 10.15 -3.24 12.70
N ARG A 46 10.54 -4.34 13.35
CA ARG A 46 11.87 -4.50 13.97
C ARG A 46 13.01 -4.62 12.95
N ASP A 47 12.70 -4.89 11.69
CA ASP A 47 13.64 -5.10 10.59
C ASP A 47 14.06 -3.80 9.88
N GLY A 48 13.70 -2.62 10.42
CA GLY A 48 13.99 -1.33 9.79
C GLY A 48 13.02 -0.93 8.68
N THR A 49 11.93 -1.68 8.51
CA THR A 49 10.84 -1.32 7.60
C THR A 49 9.61 -0.82 8.36
N ARG A 50 8.61 -0.35 7.62
CA ARG A 50 7.25 -0.15 8.10
C ARG A 50 6.29 -0.78 7.12
N ALA A 51 5.16 -1.28 7.62
CA ALA A 51 4.22 -1.97 6.77
C ALA A 51 2.78 -1.97 7.29
N VAL A 52 1.87 -2.29 6.38
CA VAL A 52 0.48 -2.63 6.68
C VAL A 52 0.07 -3.80 5.80
N THR A 53 -0.71 -4.74 6.36
CA THR A 53 -1.22 -5.90 5.63
C THR A 53 -2.73 -5.78 5.49
N LEU A 54 -3.22 -5.83 4.25
CA LEU A 54 -4.64 -5.78 3.92
C LEU A 54 -5.09 -7.10 3.31
N ALA A 55 -6.31 -7.52 3.65
CA ALA A 55 -6.98 -8.65 3.04
C ALA A 55 -7.90 -8.13 1.92
N LEU A 56 -7.45 -8.26 0.67
CA LEU A 56 -8.17 -7.76 -0.50
C LEU A 56 -8.87 -8.90 -1.27
N PRO A 57 -10.01 -8.66 -1.94
CA PRO A 57 -10.67 -9.68 -2.77
C PRO A 57 -9.72 -10.17 -3.86
N GLY A 58 -9.58 -11.48 -4.04
CA GLY A 58 -8.69 -12.03 -5.07
C GLY A 58 -9.27 -11.89 -6.48
N GLY A 59 -8.40 -11.81 -7.50
CA GLY A 59 -8.76 -11.70 -8.90
C GLY A 59 -9.16 -10.29 -9.35
N VAL A 60 -8.96 -9.27 -8.51
CA VAL A 60 -9.36 -7.88 -8.76
C VAL A 60 -8.14 -6.98 -8.92
N GLU A 61 -8.28 -5.93 -9.72
CA GLU A 61 -7.27 -4.88 -9.88
C GLU A 61 -7.66 -3.64 -9.08
N HIS A 62 -6.75 -3.19 -8.22
CA HIS A 62 -6.91 -2.05 -7.32
C HIS A 62 -6.04 -0.88 -7.74
N SER A 63 -6.56 0.34 -7.63
CA SER A 63 -5.79 1.59 -7.70
C SER A 63 -5.45 2.07 -6.29
N PHE A 64 -4.18 2.44 -6.08
CA PHE A 64 -3.73 2.98 -4.81
C PHE A 64 -2.55 3.94 -4.96
N ARG A 65 -2.25 4.70 -3.91
CA ARG A 65 -1.06 5.52 -3.71
C ARG A 65 -0.66 5.53 -2.24
N TYR A 66 0.56 5.98 -1.96
CA TYR A 66 0.99 6.30 -0.60
C TYR A 66 0.85 7.78 -0.31
N LEU A 67 0.40 8.11 0.89
CA LEU A 67 0.35 9.47 1.42
C LEU A 67 1.26 9.58 2.64
N ALA A 68 2.32 10.37 2.52
CA ALA A 68 3.23 10.73 3.60
C ALA A 68 2.85 12.05 4.28
N ALA A 69 3.55 12.36 5.37
CA ALA A 69 3.48 13.66 6.03
C ALA A 69 3.70 14.83 5.04
N GLY A 70 3.00 15.95 5.30
CA GLY A 70 3.07 17.13 4.44
C GLY A 70 2.34 16.96 3.09
N ASP A 71 1.31 16.11 3.05
CA ASP A 71 0.48 15.84 1.88
C ASP A 71 1.27 15.34 0.65
N TYR A 72 2.40 14.67 0.90
CA TYR A 72 3.25 14.14 -0.13
C TYR A 72 2.72 12.79 -0.65
N TRP A 73 2.26 12.81 -1.89
CA TRP A 73 1.77 11.63 -2.59
C TRP A 73 2.85 10.99 -3.47
N PHE A 74 3.02 9.69 -3.34
CA PHE A 74 3.96 8.92 -4.15
C PHE A 74 3.43 7.53 -4.48
N ASN A 75 4.06 6.91 -5.47
CA ASN A 75 3.63 5.64 -6.03
C ASN A 75 4.53 4.51 -5.53
N GLU A 76 4.02 3.29 -5.63
CA GLU A 76 4.82 2.08 -5.41
C GLU A 76 5.62 1.77 -6.67
N GLU A 77 6.94 1.65 -6.53
CA GLU A 77 7.85 1.29 -7.63
C GLU A 77 7.65 -0.16 -8.09
N SER A 78 7.28 -1.05 -7.17
CA SER A 78 7.01 -2.45 -7.47
C SER A 78 5.52 -2.72 -7.78
N ALA A 79 4.78 -1.73 -8.27
CA ALA A 79 3.39 -1.90 -8.67
C ALA A 79 3.28 -2.78 -9.92
N ASP A 80 2.13 -3.43 -10.13
CA ASP A 80 1.92 -4.25 -11.34
C ASP A 80 1.73 -3.39 -12.60
N GLY A 81 1.45 -2.10 -12.41
CA GLY A 81 1.34 -1.11 -13.46
C GLY A 81 1.01 0.26 -12.89
N HIS A 82 0.83 1.23 -13.77
CA HIS A 82 0.38 2.57 -13.44
C HIS A 82 -0.76 2.98 -14.36
N ASP A 83 -1.76 3.64 -13.77
CA ASP A 83 -2.85 4.28 -14.51
C ASP A 83 -2.88 5.76 -14.13
N GLY A 84 -2.38 6.60 -15.04
CA GLY A 84 -2.11 8.01 -14.77
C GLY A 84 -1.19 8.19 -13.56
N ILE A 85 -1.72 8.83 -12.50
CA ILE A 85 -0.98 9.09 -11.26
C ILE A 85 -1.03 7.94 -10.25
N ASN A 86 -1.81 6.89 -10.51
CA ASN A 86 -2.07 5.82 -9.54
C ASN A 86 -1.20 4.58 -9.80
N SER A 87 -0.79 3.89 -8.73
CA SER A 87 -0.26 2.54 -8.81
C SER A 87 -1.39 1.53 -8.96
N ARG A 88 -1.17 0.48 -9.77
CA ARG A 88 -2.09 -0.65 -9.94
C ARG A 88 -1.56 -1.88 -9.21
N LEU A 89 -2.47 -2.59 -8.56
CA LEU A 89 -2.22 -3.81 -7.80
C LEU A 89 -3.24 -4.87 -8.21
N ARG A 90 -2.77 -5.98 -8.74
CA ARG A 90 -3.58 -7.16 -9.01
C ARG A 90 -3.47 -8.15 -7.87
N THR A 91 -4.62 -8.59 -7.40
CA THR A 91 -4.78 -9.53 -6.28
C THR A 91 -5.33 -10.86 -6.72
#